data_AF-A0A9D7T0T5-F1
#
_entry.id   AF-A0A9D7T0T5-F1
#
_cell.length_a   1.000
_cell.length_b   1.000
_cell.length_c   1.000
_cell.angle_alpha   90.00
_cell.angle_beta   90.00
_cell.angle_gamma   90.00
#
_symmetry.space_group_name_H-M   'P 1'
#
loop_
_entity.id
_entity.type
_entity.pdbx_description
1 polymer ?
#
loop_
_entity_poly.entity_id
_entity_poly.type
_entity_poly.pdbx_seq_one_letter_code
_entity_poly.pdbx_strand_id
1 'polypeptide(L)'
;MGYVGVINGSLLAFDWEKGSLLWEFQTAFARENKLQVLNPDRTLNQANLLPNEFFDQNAFGLERIFSVGSIMSTPLVSGGLVYISSTDGNVYAIE
;
A
#
# COMPACT_ATOMS: atom_id res chain seq x y z
N MET A 1 13.87 -0.38 14.79
CA MET A 1 13.08 0.10 13.63
C MET A 1 12.13 -1.00 13.22
N GLY A 2 10.87 -0.65 12.94
CA GLY A 2 9.85 -1.56 12.44
C GLY A 2 9.43 -1.18 11.03
N TYR A 3 8.85 -2.14 10.31
CA TYR A 3 8.34 -1.94 8.96
C TYR A 3 6.91 -2.44 8.87
N VAL A 4 6.05 -1.69 8.20
CA VAL A 4 4.66 -2.10 7.95
C VAL A 4 4.29 -1.83 6.49
N GLY A 5 3.86 -2.88 5.81
CA GLY A 5 3.19 -2.76 4.53
C GLY A 5 1.76 -2.28 4.74
N VAL A 6 1.35 -1.28 3.97
CA VAL A 6 0.01 -0.69 4.05
C VAL A 6 -0.75 -1.01 2.77
N ILE A 7 -2.05 -1.26 2.92
CA ILE A 7 -2.94 -1.64 1.82
C ILE A 7 -3.04 -0.57 0.71
N ASN A 8 -2.68 0.69 1.00
CA ASN A 8 -2.64 1.77 0.03
C ASN A 8 -1.38 1.75 -0.87
N GLY A 9 -0.53 0.73 -0.73
CA GLY A 9 0.71 0.59 -1.50
C GLY A 9 1.91 1.34 -0.91
N SER A 10 1.83 1.78 0.34
CA SER A 10 2.96 2.34 1.09
C SER A 10 3.67 1.29 1.94
N LEU A 11 4.99 1.39 2.02
CA LEU A 11 5.81 0.74 3.05
C LEU A 11 6.31 1.83 4.00
N LEU A 12 5.98 1.71 5.29
CA LEU A 12 6.39 2.65 6.32
C LEU A 12 7.50 2.03 7.16
N ALA A 13 8.58 2.78 7.37
CA ALA A 13 9.58 2.48 8.38
C ALA A 13 9.41 3.43 9.57
N PHE A 14 9.40 2.88 10.78
CA PHE A 14 9.16 3.65 11.99
C PHE A 14 10.09 3.25 13.13
N ASP A 15 10.32 4.18 14.05
CA ASP A 15 10.92 3.89 15.34
C ASP A 15 9.85 3.23 16.23
N TRP A 16 10.03 1.95 16.56
CA TRP A 16 9.05 1.18 17.34
C TRP A 16 9.00 1.58 18.81
N GLU A 17 10.04 2.24 19.33
CA GLU A 17 10.07 2.73 20.71
C GLU A 17 9.38 4.09 20.81
N LYS A 18 9.56 4.96 19.80
CA LYS A 18 9.04 6.34 19.81
C LYS A 18 7.74 6.52 19.05
N GLY A 19 7.38 5.58 18.17
CA GLY A 19 6.24 5.69 17.25
C GLY A 19 6.43 6.70 16.11
N SER A 20 7.62 7.28 15.94
CA SER A 20 7.90 8.26 14.89
C SER A 20 8.17 7.60 13.54
N LEU A 21 7.59 8.14 12.47
CA LEU A 21 7.92 7.76 11.09
C LEU A 21 9.37 8.14 10.77
N LEU A 22 10.12 7.21 10.19
CA LEU A 22 11.50 7.42 9.76
C LEU A 22 11.56 7.71 8.26
N TRP A 23 10.92 6.85 7.46
CA TRP A 23 10.78 7.02 6.02
C TRP A 23 9.57 6.27 5.48
N GLU A 24 9.19 6.61 4.25
CA GLU A 24 8.12 5.93 3.51
C GLU A 24 8.57 5.65 2.08
N PHE A 25 8.18 4.48 1.59
CA PHE A 25 8.23 4.12 0.18
C PHE A 25 6.79 3.96 -0.35
N GLN A 26 6.61 4.22 -1.64
CA GLN A 26 5.35 3.95 -2.35
C GLN A 26 5.60 3.07 -3.56
N THR A 27 4.69 2.16 -3.86
CA THR A 27 4.72 1.43 -5.12
C THR A 27 4.48 2.37 -6.30
N ALA A 28 4.83 1.92 -7.51
CA ALA A 28 4.60 2.71 -8.72
C ALA A 28 3.10 2.94 -8.94
N PHE A 29 2.27 1.93 -8.66
CA PHE A 29 0.82 2.01 -8.80
C PHE A 29 0.18 2.95 -7.78
N ALA A 30 0.66 2.97 -6.52
CA ALA A 30 0.21 3.94 -5.52
C ALA A 30 0.54 5.37 -5.93
N ARG A 31 1.75 5.61 -6.47
CA ARG A 31 2.13 6.94 -6.98
C ARG A 31 1.27 7.39 -8.16
N GLU A 32 0.93 6.47 -9.05
CA GLU A 32 0.13 6.77 -10.23
C GLU A 32 -1.35 6.96 -9.90
N ASN A 33 -1.88 6.17 -8.96
CA ASN A 33 -3.25 6.23 -8.45
C ASN A 33 -4.30 6.37 -9.58
N LYS A 34 -4.17 5.57 -10.65
CA LYS A 34 -4.98 5.69 -11.90
C LYS A 34 -6.48 5.76 -11.64
N LEU A 35 -6.94 4.98 -10.66
CA LEU A 35 -8.35 4.83 -10.34
C LEU A 35 -8.82 5.79 -9.26
N GLN A 36 -7.96 6.72 -8.83
CA GLN A 36 -8.23 7.70 -7.78
C GLN A 36 -8.74 7.07 -6.47
N VAL A 37 -8.22 5.88 -6.15
CA VAL A 37 -8.59 5.10 -4.95
C VAL A 37 -7.97 5.70 -3.70
N LEU A 38 -6.94 6.53 -3.84
CA LEU A 38 -6.33 7.28 -2.74
C LEU A 38 -6.70 8.77 -2.79
N ASN A 39 -6.95 9.34 -1.62
CA ASN A 39 -7.00 10.79 -1.38
C ASN A 39 -5.57 11.40 -1.45
N PRO A 40 -5.44 12.74 -1.46
CA PRO A 40 -4.12 13.40 -1.43
C PRO A 40 -3.26 13.03 -0.21
N ASP A 41 -3.91 12.71 0.92
CA ASP A 41 -3.25 12.24 2.15
C ASP A 41 -2.99 10.72 2.16
N ARG A 42 -3.25 10.03 1.05
CA ARG A 42 -3.06 8.58 0.83
C ARG A 42 -4.01 7.68 1.61
N THR A 43 -5.01 8.25 2.29
CA THR A 43 -6.13 7.46 2.81
C THR A 43 -6.99 6.94 1.66
N LEU A 44 -7.74 5.86 1.90
CA LEU A 44 -8.64 5.32 0.90
C LEU A 44 -9.78 6.30 0.62
N ASN A 45 -9.98 6.63 -0.65
CA ASN A 45 -11.14 7.37 -1.13
C ASN A 45 -12.33 6.41 -1.21
N GLN A 46 -13.21 6.46 -0.21
CA GLN A 46 -14.32 5.50 -0.07
C GLN A 46 -15.31 5.56 -1.24
N ALA A 47 -15.56 6.75 -1.80
CA ALA A 47 -16.45 6.90 -2.96
C ALA A 47 -15.91 6.21 -4.21
N ASN A 48 -14.58 6.26 -4.42
CA ASN A 48 -13.95 5.60 -5.57
C ASN A 48 -13.61 4.12 -5.31
N LEU A 49 -13.44 3.76 -4.04
CA LEU A 49 -13.23 2.38 -3.61
C LEU A 49 -14.50 1.54 -3.78
N LEU A 50 -15.67 2.10 -3.43
CA LEU A 50 -16.97 1.43 -3.48
C LEU A 50 -18.01 2.33 -4.19
N PRO A 51 -17.91 2.53 -5.52
CA PRO A 51 -18.71 3.52 -6.22
C PRO A 51 -20.20 3.16 -6.42
N ASN A 52 -20.65 1.94 -6.11
CA ASN A 52 -22.02 1.47 -6.39
C ASN A 52 -22.68 0.74 -5.21
N GLU A 53 -23.97 1.04 -4.96
CA GLU A 53 -24.78 0.40 -3.91
C GLU A 53 -25.40 -0.96 -4.31
N PHE A 54 -25.33 -1.35 -5.60
CA PHE A 54 -26.24 -2.37 -6.14
C PHE A 54 -25.63 -3.71 -6.59
N PHE A 55 -24.32 -3.84 -6.81
CA PHE A 55 -23.71 -5.11 -7.25
C PHE A 55 -22.33 -5.35 -6.63
N ASP A 56 -22.20 -6.52 -5.99
CA ASP A 56 -20.99 -7.20 -5.50
C ASP A 56 -19.82 -6.31 -5.03
N GLN A 57 -20.06 -5.53 -3.97
CA GLN A 57 -19.08 -4.61 -3.37
C GLN A 57 -17.73 -5.26 -3.03
N ASN A 58 -17.73 -6.57 -2.76
CA ASN A 58 -16.52 -7.29 -2.34
C ASN A 58 -15.51 -7.49 -3.47
N ALA A 59 -15.95 -7.89 -4.66
CA ALA A 59 -15.05 -8.14 -5.79
C ALA A 59 -14.46 -6.81 -6.33
N PHE A 60 -15.31 -5.78 -6.48
CA PHE A 60 -14.86 -4.47 -6.92
C PHE A 60 -13.93 -3.79 -5.92
N GLY A 61 -14.19 -3.91 -4.61
CA GLY A 61 -13.32 -3.32 -3.59
C GLY A 61 -11.90 -3.90 -3.61
N LEU A 62 -11.77 -5.22 -3.76
CA LEU A 62 -10.45 -5.87 -3.84
C LEU A 62 -9.68 -5.48 -5.11
N GLU A 63 -10.32 -5.44 -6.27
CA GLU A 63 -9.66 -4.98 -7.50
C GLU A 63 -9.16 -3.54 -7.40
N ARG A 64 -9.95 -2.65 -6.77
CA ARG A 64 -9.57 -1.24 -6.54
C ARG A 64 -8.40 -1.13 -5.57
N ILE A 65 -8.41 -1.91 -4.49
CA ILE A 65 -7.27 -2.01 -3.58
C ILE A 65 -6.03 -2.49 -4.35
N PHE A 66 -6.14 -3.57 -5.12
CA PHE A 66 -4.99 -4.10 -5.86
C PHE A 66 -4.44 -3.13 -6.90
N SER A 67 -5.28 -2.24 -7.43
CA SER A 67 -4.89 -1.23 -8.42
C SER A 67 -3.88 -0.20 -7.92
N VAL A 68 -3.67 -0.09 -6.60
CA VAL A 68 -2.65 0.79 -6.01
C VAL A 68 -1.38 0.04 -5.60
N GLY A 69 -1.20 -1.21 -6.02
CA GLY A 69 -0.03 -2.00 -5.64
C GLY A 69 0.04 -2.21 -4.13
N SER A 70 -1.04 -2.73 -3.56
CA SER A 70 -1.16 -2.99 -2.13
C SER A 70 -0.06 -3.91 -1.63
N ILE A 71 0.43 -3.62 -0.42
CA ILE A 71 1.41 -4.45 0.27
C ILE A 71 0.68 -5.22 1.37
N MET A 72 0.42 -6.50 1.12
CA MET A 72 -0.27 -7.40 2.06
C MET A 72 0.67 -8.41 2.72
N SER A 73 1.90 -8.51 2.24
CA SER A 73 2.93 -9.40 2.79
C SER A 73 3.61 -8.81 4.03
N THR A 74 4.08 -9.68 4.92
CA THR A 74 5.06 -9.29 5.95
C THR A 74 6.39 -8.90 5.28
N PRO A 75 6.95 -7.71 5.55
CA PRO A 75 8.25 -7.34 5.00
C PRO A 75 9.38 -8.27 5.47
N LEU A 76 10.23 -8.71 4.54
CA LEU A 76 11.45 -9.47 4.84
C LEU A 76 12.63 -8.51 4.93
N VAL A 77 13.39 -8.57 6.02
CA VAL A 77 14.62 -7.76 6.18
C VAL A 77 15.82 -8.68 6.06
N SER A 78 16.71 -8.40 5.10
CA SER A 78 17.93 -9.19 4.89
C SER A 78 19.00 -8.36 4.17
N GLY A 79 20.25 -8.46 4.65
CA GLY A 79 21.39 -7.79 3.99
C GLY A 79 21.27 -6.26 3.92
N GLY A 80 20.59 -5.64 4.88
CA GLY A 80 20.36 -4.19 4.90
C GLY A 80 19.19 -3.72 4.02
N LEU A 81 18.52 -4.64 3.32
CA LEU A 81 17.38 -4.33 2.45
C LEU A 81 16.07 -4.79 3.06
N VAL A 82 14.99 -4.09 2.73
CA VAL A 82 13.61 -4.47 3.04
C VAL A 82 12.93 -4.94 1.76
N TYR A 83 12.41 -6.17 1.78
CA TYR A 83 11.74 -6.80 0.66
C TYR A 83 10.24 -6.90 0.93
N ILE A 84 9.44 -6.52 -0.06
CA ILE A 84 7.98 -6.65 -0.04
C ILE A 84 7.47 -7.14 -1.40
N SER A 85 6.37 -7.89 -1.39
CA SER A 85 5.59 -8.17 -2.60
C SER A 85 4.40 -7.22 -2.69
N SER A 86 4.10 -6.77 -3.91
CA SER A 86 2.99 -5.87 -4.21
C SER A 86 2.00 -6.52 -5.16
N THR A 87 0.73 -6.10 -5.08
CA THR A 87 -0.32 -6.54 -6.02
C THR A 87 -0.16 -5.97 -7.42
N ASP A 88 0.79 -5.05 -7.64
CA ASP A 88 1.20 -4.62 -8.99
C ASP A 88 2.06 -5.67 -9.73
N GLY A 89 2.30 -6.82 -9.10
CA GLY A 89 3.03 -7.94 -9.67
C GLY A 89 4.54 -7.88 -9.46
N ASN A 90 5.06 -6.89 -8.73
CA ASN A 90 6.49 -6.73 -8.47
C ASN A 90 6.89 -7.13 -7.05
N VAL A 91 8.17 -7.49 -6.90
CA VAL A 91 8.88 -7.53 -5.63
C VAL A 91 9.80 -6.31 -5.57
N TYR A 92 9.69 -5.54 -4.49
CA TYR A 92 10.52 -4.37 -4.26
C TYR A 92 11.61 -4.69 -3.24
N ALA A 93 12.82 -4.17 -3.47
CA ALA A 93 13.91 -4.15 -2.51
C ALA A 93 14.25 -2.68 -2.21
N ILE A 94 14.14 -2.28 -0.95
CA ILE A 94 14.31 -0.90 -0.49
C ILE A 94 15.54 -0.82 0.41
N GLU A 95 16.40 0.17 0.15
CA GLU A 95 17.59 0.55 0.95
C GLU A 95 17.27 1.68 1.93
#